data_AF-A0A5D2XYF5-F1
#
_entry.id   AF-A0A5D2XYF5-F1
#
_cell.length_a   1.000
_cell.length_b   1.000
_cell.length_c   1.000
_cell.angle_alpha   90.00
_cell.angle_beta   90.00
_cell.angle_gamma   90.00
#
_symmetry.space_group_name_H-M   'P 1'
#
loop_
_entity.id
_entity.type
_entity.pdbx_description
1 polymer ?
#
loop_
_entity_poly.entity_id
_entity_poly.type
_entity_poly.pdbx_seq_one_letter_code
_entity_poly.pdbx_strand_id
1 'polypeptide(L)'
;MIGWNAGYPLYQYQGFWCSPNFIEDIILAQEGFRAEPTDIFVCSASKSGTTWLKALTFAIVTRTRYDTSTSPLLSKVSHDCIPTLSNSCKKLVICDPGLPLIGTKHPTMPCQIYGPYMDHEDKVLFLKYEEMMKDTEPYVKKLAEFMGYPISREEEEAGAVQEIVRLCSFENLSNLDVNKTGVKQQTKAKVENNFCFRKGKVGDWKNYLTIEMAERLDKLMDQTFAGTGFSFHD
;
A
#
# COMPACT_ATOMS: atom_id res chain seq x y z
N MET A 1 29.60 -4.96 1.58
CA MET A 1 28.52 -4.88 0.59
C MET A 1 28.03 -3.44 0.52
N ILE A 2 28.07 -2.83 -0.66
CA ILE A 2 27.68 -1.43 -0.87
C ILE A 2 26.17 -1.43 -1.15
N GLY A 3 25.36 -0.87 -0.25
CA GLY A 3 23.92 -0.67 -0.47
C GLY A 3 23.64 0.36 -1.56
N TRP A 4 22.36 0.53 -1.93
CA TRP A 4 21.94 1.43 -3.01
C TRP A 4 22.22 2.92 -2.72
N ASN A 5 22.37 3.30 -1.45
CA ASN A 5 22.90 4.59 -1.03
C ASN A 5 24.34 4.42 -0.58
N ALA A 6 25.25 5.19 -1.18
CA ALA A 6 26.64 5.30 -0.75
C ALA A 6 26.68 5.75 0.73
N GLY A 7 26.81 4.79 1.65
CA GLY A 7 26.96 5.05 3.09
C GLY A 7 26.05 4.26 4.04
N TYR A 8 25.06 3.49 3.56
CA TYR A 8 24.20 2.71 4.46
C TYR A 8 24.31 1.19 4.19
N PRO A 9 24.88 0.40 5.11
CA PRO A 9 24.92 -1.05 4.96
C PRO A 9 23.51 -1.67 5.07
N LEU A 10 23.26 -2.67 4.24
CA LEU A 10 22.11 -3.56 4.36
C LEU A 10 22.53 -4.82 5.11
N TYR A 11 21.61 -5.36 5.91
CA TYR A 11 21.79 -6.57 6.69
C TYR A 11 20.75 -7.59 6.31
N GLN A 12 21.13 -8.87 6.32
CA GLN A 12 20.21 -9.96 6.10
C GLN A 12 19.53 -10.35 7.41
N TYR A 13 18.20 -10.25 7.48
CA TYR A 13 17.39 -10.67 8.63
C TYR A 13 16.24 -11.52 8.12
N GLN A 14 16.11 -12.76 8.63
CA GLN A 14 15.07 -13.73 8.26
C GLN A 14 14.89 -13.90 6.73
N GLY A 15 15.98 -13.84 5.97
CA GLY A 15 15.97 -13.98 4.50
C GLY A 15 15.81 -12.67 3.71
N PHE A 16 15.64 -11.52 4.37
CA PHE A 16 15.45 -10.22 3.72
C PHE A 16 16.62 -9.27 3.93
N TRP A 17 16.94 -8.48 2.90
CA TRP A 17 17.93 -7.40 2.99
C TRP A 17 17.27 -6.10 3.46
N CYS A 18 17.62 -5.67 4.68
CA CYS A 18 16.98 -4.56 5.37
C CYS A 18 18.01 -3.53 5.87
N SER A 19 17.56 -2.29 6.08
CA SER A 19 18.36 -1.31 6.82
C SER A 19 18.28 -1.57 8.33
N PRO A 20 19.28 -1.17 9.14
CA PRO A 20 19.27 -1.39 10.60
C PRO A 20 17.99 -0.94 11.29
N ASN A 21 17.56 0.30 11.04
CA ASN A 21 16.35 0.86 11.65
C ASN A 21 15.11 0.01 11.33
N PHE A 22 15.06 -0.54 10.11
CA PHE A 22 13.93 -1.37 9.70
C PHE A 22 13.95 -2.76 10.36
N ILE A 23 15.13 -3.30 10.66
CA ILE A 23 15.26 -4.55 11.43
C ILE A 23 14.81 -4.32 12.88
N GLU A 24 15.21 -3.22 13.51
CA GLU A 24 14.75 -2.85 14.85
C GLU A 24 13.21 -2.76 14.90
N ASP A 25 12.61 -2.08 13.92
CA ASP A 25 11.15 -1.97 13.81
C ASP A 25 10.46 -3.34 13.63
N ILE A 26 11.05 -4.25 12.84
CA ILE A 26 10.52 -5.62 12.69
C ILE A 26 10.59 -6.38 14.00
N ILE A 27 11.73 -6.35 14.70
CA ILE A 27 11.91 -7.06 15.98
C ILE A 27 10.90 -6.55 17.00
N LEU A 28 10.76 -5.23 17.14
CA LEU A 28 9.79 -4.63 18.05
C LEU A 28 8.34 -5.01 17.71
N ALA A 29 8.00 -5.06 16.42
CA ALA A 29 6.69 -5.54 15.99
C ALA A 29 6.49 -7.02 16.32
N GLN A 30 7.48 -7.89 16.06
CA GLN A 30 7.41 -9.32 16.34
C GLN A 30 7.24 -9.63 17.84
N GLU A 31 7.87 -8.84 18.71
CA GLU A 31 7.84 -9.05 20.16
C GLU A 31 6.67 -8.34 20.85
N GLY A 32 6.28 -7.16 20.36
CA GLY A 32 5.38 -6.25 21.08
C GLY A 32 3.98 -6.11 20.49
N PHE A 33 3.80 -6.40 19.20
CA PHE A 33 2.49 -6.23 18.56
C PHE A 33 1.58 -7.43 18.83
N ARG A 34 0.34 -7.14 19.21
CA ARG A 34 -0.72 -8.14 19.39
C ARG A 34 -1.83 -7.81 18.42
N ALA A 35 -2.06 -8.70 17.47
CA ALA A 35 -3.15 -8.58 16.50
C ALA A 35 -4.48 -8.88 17.19
N GLU A 36 -5.49 -8.05 16.92
CA GLU A 36 -6.87 -8.32 17.28
C GLU A 36 -7.59 -9.00 16.09
N PRO A 37 -8.61 -9.84 16.33
CA PRO A 37 -9.37 -10.48 15.25
C PRO A 37 -10.08 -9.50 14.30
N THR A 38 -10.25 -8.25 14.73
CA THR A 38 -10.84 -7.16 13.93
C THR A 38 -9.82 -6.41 13.10
N ASP A 39 -8.52 -6.66 13.28
CA ASP A 39 -7.46 -5.95 12.56
C ASP A 39 -7.43 -6.34 11.08
N ILE A 40 -7.29 -5.34 10.22
CA ILE A 40 -7.21 -5.47 8.78
C ILE A 40 -5.84 -4.96 8.33
N PHE A 41 -4.99 -5.89 7.86
CA PHE A 41 -3.65 -5.55 7.41
C PHE A 41 -3.64 -5.11 5.94
N VAL A 42 -3.18 -3.89 5.70
CA VAL A 42 -2.95 -3.34 4.37
C VAL A 42 -1.48 -3.56 4.00
N CYS A 43 -1.23 -4.63 3.24
CA CYS A 43 0.10 -5.07 2.84
C CYS A 43 0.40 -4.70 1.38
N SER A 44 1.56 -4.11 1.12
CA SER A 44 2.06 -3.89 -0.24
C SER A 44 3.58 -3.76 -0.26
N ALA A 45 4.19 -4.10 -1.39
CA ALA A 45 5.59 -3.81 -1.62
C ALA A 45 5.79 -2.31 -1.84
N SER A 46 6.97 -1.81 -1.49
CA SER A 46 7.27 -0.40 -1.74
C SER A 46 7.12 -0.08 -3.23
N LYS A 47 6.37 1.00 -3.51
CA LYS A 47 6.08 1.52 -4.86
C LYS A 47 5.10 0.68 -5.70
N SER A 48 4.45 -0.35 -5.16
CA SER A 48 3.39 -1.11 -5.84
C SER A 48 1.97 -0.56 -5.57
N GLY A 49 1.83 0.77 -5.41
CA GLY A 49 0.53 1.40 -5.15
C GLY A 49 0.11 1.54 -3.68
N THR A 50 1.03 1.40 -2.71
CA THR A 50 0.73 1.50 -1.26
C THR A 50 -0.10 2.74 -0.87
N THR A 51 0.24 3.92 -1.41
CA THR A 51 -0.46 5.17 -1.11
C THR A 51 -1.92 5.10 -1.55
N TRP A 52 -2.16 4.57 -2.74
CA TRP A 52 -3.49 4.44 -3.32
C TRP A 52 -4.33 3.40 -2.58
N LEU A 53 -3.74 2.21 -2.31
CA LEU A 53 -4.42 1.17 -1.54
C LEU A 53 -4.78 1.65 -0.12
N LYS A 54 -3.87 2.38 0.54
CA LYS A 54 -4.16 3.00 1.85
C LYS A 54 -5.29 4.03 1.76
N ALA A 55 -5.34 4.84 0.70
CA ALA A 55 -6.42 5.81 0.51
C ALA A 55 -7.78 5.10 0.32
N LEU A 56 -7.85 4.10 -0.56
CA LEU A 56 -9.06 3.34 -0.84
C LEU A 56 -9.57 2.61 0.41
N THR A 57 -8.71 1.86 1.09
CA THR A 57 -9.09 1.11 2.30
C THR A 57 -9.57 2.04 3.41
N PHE A 58 -8.87 3.16 3.63
CA PHE A 58 -9.31 4.19 4.58
C PHE A 58 -10.69 4.74 4.21
N ALA A 59 -10.86 5.21 2.97
CA ALA A 59 -12.12 5.79 2.51
C ALA A 59 -13.29 4.82 2.67
N ILE A 60 -13.12 3.54 2.31
CA ILE A 60 -14.16 2.50 2.43
C ILE A 60 -14.58 2.30 3.90
N VAL A 61 -13.61 2.13 4.81
CA VAL A 61 -13.87 1.81 6.22
C VAL A 61 -14.47 3.00 6.96
N THR A 62 -14.13 4.22 6.57
CA THR A 62 -14.61 5.45 7.23
C THR A 62 -15.74 6.15 6.49
N ARG A 63 -16.29 5.60 5.40
CA ARG A 63 -17.26 6.29 4.54
C ARG A 63 -18.54 6.74 5.25
N THR A 64 -18.94 6.03 6.31
CA THR A 64 -20.11 6.38 7.13
C THR A 64 -19.78 7.36 8.25
N ARG A 65 -18.49 7.64 8.48
CA ARG A 65 -17.99 8.55 9.52
C ARG A 65 -17.65 9.93 8.95
N TYR A 66 -17.20 9.97 7.69
CA TYR A 66 -16.78 11.20 7.03
C TYR A 66 -17.40 11.31 5.63
N ASP A 67 -17.95 12.48 5.33
CA ASP A 67 -18.29 12.85 3.96
C ASP A 67 -17.01 13.06 3.14
N THR A 68 -17.13 12.96 1.81
CA THR A 68 -15.94 13.14 0.95
C THR A 68 -15.36 14.55 0.97
N SER A 69 -16.12 15.54 1.46
CA SER A 69 -15.67 16.93 1.67
C SER A 69 -14.95 17.15 3.00
N THR A 70 -15.11 16.25 3.97
CA THR A 70 -14.52 16.36 5.32
C THR A 70 -13.52 15.25 5.63
N SER A 71 -13.32 14.33 4.68
CA SER A 71 -12.40 13.21 4.82
C SER A 71 -10.98 13.66 5.22
N PRO A 72 -10.34 12.99 6.20
CA PRO A 72 -8.94 13.21 6.53
C PRO A 72 -7.98 13.10 5.33
N LEU A 73 -8.35 12.37 4.28
CA LEU A 73 -7.54 12.26 3.04
C LEU A 73 -7.34 13.60 2.32
N LEU A 74 -8.18 14.61 2.59
CA LEU A 74 -8.05 15.95 2.00
C LEU A 74 -6.97 16.81 2.69
N SER A 75 -6.69 16.54 3.95
CA SER A 75 -5.80 17.37 4.80
C SER A 75 -4.58 16.63 5.35
N LYS A 76 -4.54 15.30 5.21
CA LYS A 76 -3.43 14.43 5.60
C LYS A 76 -3.03 13.55 4.43
N VAL A 77 -1.76 13.17 4.38
CA VAL A 77 -1.33 12.18 3.38
C VAL A 77 -1.85 10.79 3.77
N SER A 78 -2.16 9.95 2.79
CA SER A 78 -2.76 8.63 3.01
C SER A 78 -1.93 7.72 3.94
N HIS A 79 -0.61 7.90 3.97
CA HIS A 79 0.28 7.17 4.88
C HIS A 79 0.08 7.50 6.36
N ASP A 80 -0.49 8.66 6.70
CA ASP A 80 -0.78 9.06 8.10
C ASP A 80 -2.20 8.70 8.52
N CYS A 81 -3.12 8.49 7.57
CA CYS A 81 -4.47 8.06 7.86
C CYS A 81 -4.53 6.63 8.40
N ILE A 82 -3.56 5.79 8.02
CA ILE A 82 -3.46 4.38 8.46
C ILE A 82 -2.15 4.15 9.22
N PRO A 83 -2.21 3.75 10.51
CA PRO A 83 -1.04 3.45 11.31
C PRO A 83 -0.19 2.37 10.64
N THR A 84 1.14 2.44 10.79
CA THR A 84 2.04 1.45 10.18
C THR A 84 2.77 0.67 11.25
N LEU A 85 2.78 -0.66 11.13
CA LEU A 85 3.34 -1.58 12.12
C LEU A 85 4.77 -1.24 12.54
N SER A 86 5.62 -0.83 11.58
CA SER A 86 7.01 -0.43 11.84
C SER A 86 7.15 0.84 12.68
N ASN A 87 6.15 1.73 12.65
CA ASN A 87 6.17 3.00 13.39
C ASN A 87 5.39 2.92 14.72
N SER A 88 4.80 1.77 15.03
CA SER A 88 3.88 1.62 16.16
C SER A 88 4.53 1.80 17.54
N CYS A 89 5.86 1.75 17.64
CA CYS A 89 6.57 1.99 18.89
C CYS A 89 6.98 3.46 19.13
N LYS A 90 6.74 4.38 18.19
CA LYS A 90 7.03 5.82 18.36
C LYS A 90 5.82 6.68 17.98
N LYS A 91 4.91 6.86 18.95
CA LYS A 91 3.76 7.80 18.94
C LYS A 91 3.05 7.89 17.59
N LEU A 92 2.14 6.95 17.32
CA LEU A 92 1.09 7.16 16.35
C LEU A 92 0.05 8.11 16.95
N VAL A 93 -0.09 9.30 16.37
CA VAL A 93 -1.34 10.05 16.45
C VAL A 93 -2.33 9.25 15.61
N ILE A 94 -3.11 8.40 16.27
CA ILE A 94 -4.23 7.70 15.64
C ILE A 94 -5.14 8.79 15.05
N CYS A 95 -5.33 8.77 13.73
CA CYS A 95 -6.21 9.75 13.08
C CYS A 95 -7.68 9.54 13.46
N ASP A 96 -8.06 8.32 13.84
CA ASP A 96 -9.42 7.94 14.23
C ASP A 96 -9.41 6.77 15.23
N PRO A 97 -9.80 6.98 16.52
CA PRO A 97 -9.91 5.91 17.51
C PRO A 97 -10.88 4.81 17.02
N GLY A 98 -10.41 3.57 16.94
CA GLY A 98 -11.23 2.45 16.47
C GLY A 98 -11.25 2.26 14.94
N LEU A 99 -10.21 2.72 14.25
CA LEU A 99 -9.92 2.32 12.88
C LEU A 99 -9.22 0.94 12.88
N PRO A 100 -9.80 -0.11 12.28
CA PRO A 100 -9.20 -1.46 12.26
C PRO A 100 -8.06 -1.61 11.25
N LEU A 101 -7.62 -0.54 10.58
CA LEU A 101 -6.64 -0.63 9.50
C LEU A 101 -5.22 -0.54 10.04
N ILE A 102 -4.36 -1.49 9.65
CA ILE A 102 -2.94 -1.51 9.97
C ILE A 102 -2.13 -1.66 8.69
N GLY A 103 -1.37 -0.64 8.34
CA GLY A 103 -0.46 -0.68 7.22
C GLY A 103 0.81 -1.46 7.56
N THR A 104 1.33 -2.21 6.60
CA THR A 104 2.68 -2.76 6.70
C THR A 104 3.55 -2.13 5.62
N LYS A 105 4.77 -1.75 6.00
CA LYS A 105 5.80 -1.37 5.03
C LYS A 105 6.70 -2.57 4.93
N HIS A 106 6.44 -3.48 3.99
CA HIS A 106 7.34 -4.60 3.81
C HIS A 106 8.58 -4.15 3.00
N PRO A 107 9.77 -4.69 3.33
CA PRO A 107 10.86 -4.66 2.37
C PRO A 107 10.38 -5.48 1.17
N THR A 108 10.88 -5.20 -0.03
CA THR A 108 10.50 -5.93 -1.25
C THR A 108 10.48 -7.44 -0.97
N MET A 109 9.27 -8.00 -0.87
CA MET A 109 9.07 -9.39 -0.45
C MET A 109 9.61 -10.30 -1.55
N PRO A 110 10.42 -11.33 -1.24
CA PRO A 110 10.65 -12.42 -2.16
C PRO A 110 9.31 -13.04 -2.55
N CYS A 111 9.08 -13.16 -3.84
CA CYS A 111 7.87 -13.72 -4.48
C CYS A 111 7.43 -15.07 -3.89
N GLN A 112 8.38 -15.84 -3.36
CA GLN A 112 8.20 -17.18 -2.79
C GLN A 112 7.36 -17.20 -1.51
N ILE A 113 7.12 -16.05 -0.88
CA ILE A 113 6.38 -15.96 0.38
C ILE A 113 4.87 -15.93 0.17
N TYR A 114 4.39 -15.54 -1.02
CA TYR A 114 2.95 -15.42 -1.27
C TYR A 114 2.25 -16.77 -1.47
N GLY A 115 2.96 -17.79 -1.99
CA GLY A 115 2.38 -19.10 -2.31
C GLY A 115 1.60 -19.74 -1.16
N PRO A 116 2.16 -19.85 0.06
CA PRO A 116 1.46 -20.42 1.21
C PRO A 116 0.18 -19.68 1.65
N TYR A 117 -0.02 -18.43 1.22
CA TYR A 117 -1.21 -17.64 1.58
C TYR A 117 -2.32 -17.70 0.52
N MET A 118 -2.05 -18.30 -0.65
CA MET A 118 -3.03 -18.41 -1.73
C MET A 118 -4.23 -19.29 -1.35
N ASP A 119 -4.03 -20.27 -0.46
CA ASP A 119 -5.08 -21.19 -0.02
C ASP A 119 -5.99 -20.59 1.08
N HIS A 120 -5.81 -19.32 1.43
CA HIS A 120 -6.54 -18.62 2.49
C HIS A 120 -7.32 -17.40 1.95
N GLU A 121 -8.16 -17.62 0.94
CA GLU A 121 -8.95 -16.56 0.29
C GLU A 121 -9.92 -15.84 1.25
N ASP A 122 -10.29 -16.47 2.37
CA ASP A 122 -11.11 -15.89 3.44
C ASP A 122 -10.32 -14.89 4.32
N LYS A 123 -8.98 -14.94 4.29
CA LYS A 123 -8.10 -14.12 5.14
C LYS A 123 -7.16 -13.22 4.35
N VAL A 124 -6.94 -13.52 3.07
CA VAL A 124 -5.99 -12.79 2.22
C VAL A 124 -6.62 -12.49 0.86
N LEU A 125 -6.76 -11.20 0.55
CA LEU A 125 -7.18 -10.72 -0.75
C LEU A 125 -5.95 -10.27 -1.56
N PHE A 126 -5.67 -10.96 -2.65
CA PHE A 126 -4.65 -10.56 -3.61
C PHE A 126 -5.20 -9.57 -4.64
N LEU A 127 -4.43 -8.51 -4.89
CA LEU A 127 -4.76 -7.44 -5.82
C LEU A 127 -3.55 -7.12 -6.70
N LYS A 128 -3.80 -6.95 -8.00
CA LYS A 128 -2.80 -6.44 -8.95
C LYS A 128 -3.10 -4.98 -9.28
N TYR A 129 -2.08 -4.16 -9.23
CA TYR A 129 -2.22 -2.72 -9.47
C TYR A 129 -2.76 -2.43 -10.87
N GLU A 130 -2.28 -3.18 -11.86
CA GLU A 130 -2.65 -3.07 -13.27
C GLU A 130 -4.14 -3.38 -13.49
N GLU A 131 -4.66 -4.41 -12.83
CA GLU A 131 -6.07 -4.79 -12.94
C GLU A 131 -6.98 -3.78 -12.24
N MET A 132 -6.58 -3.29 -11.06
CA MET A 132 -7.32 -2.22 -10.37
C MET A 132 -7.35 -0.92 -11.16
N MET A 133 -6.27 -0.59 -11.88
CA MET A 133 -6.20 0.60 -12.73
C MET A 133 -7.06 0.49 -13.99
N LYS A 134 -7.32 -0.73 -14.50
CA LYS A 134 -8.18 -0.96 -15.68
C LYS A 134 -9.64 -0.66 -15.35
N ASP A 135 -10.13 -1.11 -14.20
CA ASP A 135 -11.50 -0.86 -13.75
C ASP A 135 -11.56 -0.85 -12.21
N THR A 136 -11.58 0.33 -11.60
CA THR A 136 -11.41 0.47 -10.14
C THR A 136 -12.67 0.15 -9.34
N GLU A 137 -13.86 0.43 -9.88
CA GLU A 137 -15.12 0.34 -9.13
C GLU A 137 -15.43 -1.08 -8.61
N PRO A 138 -15.27 -2.16 -9.42
CA PRO A 138 -15.46 -3.53 -8.93
C PRO A 138 -14.48 -3.90 -7.81
N TYR A 139 -13.24 -3.42 -7.87
CA TYR A 139 -12.25 -3.69 -6.81
C TYR A 139 -12.54 -2.93 -5.53
N VAL A 140 -13.14 -1.73 -5.61
CA VAL A 140 -13.63 -1.01 -4.42
C VAL A 140 -14.71 -1.83 -3.72
N LYS A 141 -15.67 -2.38 -4.48
CA LYS A 141 -16.71 -3.25 -3.93
C LYS A 141 -16.13 -4.54 -3.34
N LYS A 142 -15.23 -5.21 -4.08
CA LYS A 142 -14.51 -6.41 -3.63
C LYS A 142 -13.73 -6.17 -2.33
N LEU A 143 -13.03 -5.03 -2.24
CA LEU A 143 -12.31 -4.61 -1.03
C LEU A 143 -13.28 -4.37 0.13
N ALA A 144 -14.40 -3.69 -0.12
CA ALA A 144 -15.40 -3.37 0.88
C ALA A 144 -16.04 -4.65 1.46
N GLU A 145 -16.42 -5.60 0.61
CA GLU A 145 -16.92 -6.91 1.01
C GLU A 145 -15.89 -7.67 1.85
N PHE A 146 -14.65 -7.78 1.36
CA PHE A 146 -13.58 -8.52 2.02
C PHE A 146 -13.22 -7.96 3.40
N MET A 147 -13.22 -6.63 3.55
CA MET A 147 -12.95 -5.95 4.82
C MET A 147 -14.11 -6.02 5.83
N GLY A 148 -15.27 -6.57 5.44
CA GLY A 148 -16.47 -6.60 6.29
C GLY A 148 -17.24 -5.26 6.32
N TYR A 149 -17.03 -4.41 5.32
CA TYR A 149 -17.71 -3.12 5.16
C TYR A 149 -18.46 -3.06 3.81
N PRO A 150 -19.32 -4.05 3.46
CA PRO A 150 -19.97 -4.10 2.16
C PRO A 150 -20.75 -2.81 1.90
N ILE A 151 -20.67 -2.32 0.65
CA ILE A 151 -21.43 -1.14 0.22
C ILE A 151 -22.85 -1.61 -0.10
N SER A 152 -23.85 -1.00 0.54
CA SER A 152 -25.24 -1.39 0.30
C SER A 152 -25.69 -1.00 -1.10
N ARG A 153 -26.76 -1.61 -1.59
CA ARG A 153 -27.35 -1.25 -2.88
C ARG A 153 -27.78 0.21 -2.91
N GLU A 154 -28.33 0.72 -1.81
CA GLU A 154 -28.75 2.11 -1.67
C GLU A 154 -27.54 3.07 -1.70
N GLU A 155 -26.43 2.71 -1.04
CA GLU A 155 -25.18 3.47 -1.12
C GLU A 155 -24.61 3.46 -2.54
N GLU A 156 -24.66 2.32 -3.24
CA GLU A 156 -24.20 2.19 -4.62
C GLU A 156 -25.07 3.03 -5.58
N GLU A 157 -26.40 2.95 -5.47
CA GLU A 157 -27.34 3.77 -6.25
C GLU A 157 -27.19 5.27 -5.96
N ALA A 158 -26.78 5.64 -4.75
CA ALA A 158 -26.45 7.02 -4.37
C ALA A 158 -25.06 7.48 -4.86
N GLY A 159 -24.26 6.59 -5.48
CA GLY A 159 -22.98 6.93 -6.08
C GLY A 159 -21.77 6.83 -5.15
N ALA A 160 -21.89 6.14 -4.00
CA ALA A 160 -20.81 6.06 -3.00
C ALA A 160 -19.52 5.45 -3.57
N VAL A 161 -19.62 4.46 -4.45
CA VAL A 161 -18.46 3.82 -5.09
C VAL A 161 -17.69 4.84 -5.94
N GLN A 162 -18.39 5.58 -6.79
CA GLN A 162 -17.82 6.61 -7.66
C GLN A 162 -17.22 7.74 -6.82
N GLU A 163 -17.83 8.08 -5.69
CA GLU A 163 -17.32 9.10 -4.78
C GLU A 163 -15.99 8.68 -4.13
N ILE A 164 -15.89 7.42 -3.67
CA ILE A 164 -14.65 6.86 -3.10
C ILE A 164 -13.55 6.83 -4.17
N VAL A 165 -13.86 6.36 -5.38
CA VAL A 165 -12.91 6.33 -6.50
C VAL A 165 -12.44 7.74 -6.85
N ARG A 166 -13.35 8.71 -6.94
CA ARG A 166 -13.02 10.11 -7.23
C ARG A 166 -12.13 10.71 -6.14
N LEU A 167 -12.48 10.51 -4.87
CA LEU A 167 -11.71 10.99 -3.71
C LEU A 167 -10.29 10.41 -3.70
N CYS A 168 -10.15 9.12 -4.01
CA CYS A 168 -8.87 8.41 -3.96
C CYS A 168 -8.11 8.43 -5.30
N SER A 169 -8.62 9.13 -6.32
CA SER A 169 -7.98 9.20 -7.63
C SER A 169 -6.59 9.83 -7.56
N PHE A 170 -5.71 9.43 -8.49
CA PHE A 170 -4.37 10.00 -8.58
C PHE A 170 -4.45 11.51 -8.79
N GLU A 171 -5.34 11.96 -9.66
CA GLU A 171 -5.57 13.36 -9.98
C GLU A 171 -6.03 14.14 -8.75
N ASN A 172 -6.97 13.62 -7.97
CA ASN A 172 -7.43 14.31 -6.77
C ASN A 172 -6.33 14.37 -5.71
N LEU A 173 -5.78 13.21 -5.31
CA LEU A 173 -4.81 13.13 -4.22
C LEU A 173 -3.53 13.91 -4.53
N SER A 174 -2.99 13.79 -5.74
CA SER A 174 -1.76 14.53 -6.12
C SER A 174 -1.96 16.05 -6.18
N ASN A 175 -3.22 16.52 -6.32
CA ASN A 175 -3.52 17.93 -6.41
C ASN A 175 -3.78 18.64 -5.08
N LEU A 176 -3.91 17.91 -3.98
CA LEU A 176 -4.10 18.46 -2.63
C LEU A 176 -2.85 19.17 -2.12
N ASP A 177 -3.02 20.30 -1.43
CA ASP A 177 -1.92 21.10 -0.88
C ASP A 177 -0.99 20.29 0.02
N VAL A 178 -1.57 19.43 0.88
CA VAL A 178 -0.80 18.55 1.77
C VAL A 178 0.14 17.61 1.00
N ASN A 179 -0.22 17.23 -0.23
CA ASN A 179 0.59 16.34 -1.07
C ASN A 179 1.54 17.09 -1.99
N LYS A 180 1.19 18.31 -2.43
CA LYS A 180 2.04 19.14 -3.29
C LYS A 180 3.22 19.78 -2.56
N THR A 181 2.94 20.40 -1.42
CA THR A 181 3.90 21.28 -0.73
C THR A 181 4.23 20.79 0.68
N GLY A 182 3.49 19.79 1.19
CA GLY A 182 3.77 19.21 2.49
C GLY A 182 5.13 18.51 2.54
N VAL A 183 5.79 18.63 3.70
CA VAL A 183 7.10 18.03 3.95
C VAL A 183 7.02 17.21 5.23
N LYS A 184 7.55 15.99 5.19
CA LYS A 184 7.72 15.14 6.37
C LYS A 184 9.17 15.09 6.80
N GLN A 185 9.37 15.10 8.10
CA GLN A 185 10.68 14.84 8.68
C GLN A 185 10.85 13.33 8.87
N GLN A 186 11.65 12.70 8.01
CA GLN A 186 12.27 11.43 8.34
C GLN A 186 13.55 11.70 9.12
N THR A 187 13.89 10.79 10.03
CA THR A 187 14.99 10.86 11.03
C THR A 187 16.18 11.77 10.70
N LYS A 188 16.71 11.75 9.46
CA LYS A 188 17.82 12.61 9.02
C LYS A 188 17.56 13.43 7.74
N ALA A 189 16.36 13.36 7.15
CA ALA A 189 16.06 14.03 5.89
C ALA A 189 14.62 14.55 5.84
N LYS A 190 14.46 15.74 5.26
CA LYS A 190 13.15 16.25 4.84
C LYS A 190 12.76 15.53 3.55
N VAL A 191 11.61 14.89 3.56
CA VAL A 191 11.03 14.22 2.38
C VAL A 191 9.76 14.95 2.01
N GLU A 192 9.70 15.44 0.78
CA GLU A 192 8.50 16.08 0.23
C GLU A 192 7.41 15.03 0.00
N ASN A 193 6.16 15.38 0.32
CA ASN A 193 5.03 14.46 0.19
C ASN A 193 4.74 14.10 -1.27
N ASN A 194 5.08 14.98 -2.21
CA ASN A 194 4.94 14.78 -3.65
C ASN A 194 5.71 13.55 -4.16
N PHE A 195 6.70 13.05 -3.40
CA PHE A 195 7.45 11.82 -3.72
C PHE A 195 6.55 10.58 -3.88
N CYS A 196 5.37 10.58 -3.25
CA CYS A 196 4.38 9.51 -3.40
C CYS A 196 3.61 9.59 -4.73
N PHE A 197 3.62 10.75 -5.41
CA PHE A 197 2.83 11.06 -6.60
C PHE A 197 3.73 11.41 -7.79
N ARG A 198 4.16 10.39 -8.55
CA ARG A 198 5.06 10.58 -9.72
C ARG A 198 4.32 10.71 -11.05
N LYS A 199 3.69 9.62 -11.50
CA LYS A 199 2.92 9.58 -12.77
C LYS A 199 1.61 8.81 -12.66
N GLY A 200 1.52 7.81 -11.77
CA GLY A 200 0.30 7.01 -11.57
C GLY A 200 -0.14 6.23 -12.82
N LYS A 201 0.82 5.74 -13.64
CA LYS A 201 0.54 5.09 -14.93
C LYS A 201 1.24 3.74 -15.04
N VAL A 202 0.53 2.78 -15.62
CA VAL A 202 1.08 1.47 -16.01
C VAL A 202 1.98 1.63 -17.25
N GLY A 203 3.06 0.84 -17.32
CA GLY A 203 3.93 0.80 -18.51
C GLY A 203 5.00 1.89 -18.60
N ASP A 204 5.17 2.75 -17.59
CA ASP A 204 6.19 3.81 -17.61
C ASP A 204 7.64 3.28 -17.64
N TRP A 205 7.84 1.99 -17.33
CA TRP A 205 9.14 1.31 -17.45
C TRP A 205 9.72 1.38 -18.87
N LYS A 206 8.86 1.44 -19.90
CA LYS A 206 9.26 1.53 -21.32
C LYS A 206 10.07 2.79 -21.64
N ASN A 207 10.00 3.81 -20.78
CA ASN A 207 10.76 5.05 -20.93
C ASN A 207 12.17 4.97 -20.33
N TYR A 208 12.49 3.91 -19.57
CA TYR A 208 13.74 3.80 -18.80
C TYR A 208 14.53 2.51 -19.07
N LEU A 209 13.84 1.41 -19.36
CA LEU A 209 14.47 0.13 -19.63
C LEU A 209 14.60 -0.11 -21.12
N THR A 210 15.72 -0.72 -21.53
CA THR A 210 15.85 -1.29 -22.87
C THR A 210 14.99 -2.56 -22.97
N ILE A 211 14.68 -2.96 -24.21
CA ILE A 211 13.95 -4.21 -24.48
C ILE A 211 14.67 -5.41 -23.85
N GLU A 212 16.00 -5.50 -24.03
CA GLU A 212 16.82 -6.57 -23.44
C GLU A 212 16.72 -6.62 -21.91
N MET A 213 16.72 -5.46 -21.23
CA MET A 213 16.57 -5.40 -19.78
C MET A 213 15.18 -5.87 -19.34
N ALA A 214 14.14 -5.50 -20.09
CA ALA A 214 12.77 -5.92 -19.81
C ALA A 214 12.59 -7.43 -20.01
N GLU A 215 13.01 -7.98 -21.15
CA GLU A 215 12.95 -9.42 -21.44
C GLU A 215 13.71 -10.25 -20.38
N ARG A 216 14.85 -9.74 -19.90
CA ARG A 216 15.59 -10.38 -18.82
C ARG A 216 14.81 -10.40 -17.50
N LEU A 217 14.10 -9.33 -17.17
CA LEU A 217 13.28 -9.26 -15.97
C LEU A 217 12.04 -10.16 -16.09
N ASP A 218 11.38 -10.19 -17.24
CA ASP A 218 10.24 -11.06 -17.50
C ASP A 218 10.63 -12.53 -17.34
N LYS A 219 11.76 -12.94 -17.92
CA LYS A 219 12.27 -14.31 -17.76
C LYS A 219 12.56 -14.67 -16.30
N LEU A 220 13.12 -13.75 -15.52
CA LEU A 220 13.37 -13.97 -14.09
C LEU A 220 12.05 -14.07 -13.31
N MET A 221 11.05 -13.28 -13.70
CA MET A 221 9.72 -13.30 -13.11
C MET A 221 9.07 -14.66 -13.36
N ASP A 222 9.03 -15.12 -14.61
CA ASP A 222 8.45 -16.41 -14.99
C ASP A 222 9.08 -17.57 -14.25
N GLN A 223 10.41 -17.58 -14.15
CA GLN A 223 11.15 -18.60 -13.42
C GLN A 223 10.86 -18.58 -11.92
N THR A 224 10.68 -17.39 -11.35
CA THR A 224 10.45 -17.24 -9.90
C THR A 224 9.01 -17.58 -9.52
N PHE A 225 8.04 -17.24 -10.39
CA PHE A 225 6.62 -17.45 -10.13
C PHE A 225 6.08 -18.77 -10.71
N ALA A 226 6.88 -19.52 -11.47
CA ALA A 226 6.52 -20.84 -11.97
C ALA A 226 6.00 -21.73 -10.83
N GLY A 227 4.77 -22.24 -10.99
CA GLY A 227 4.12 -23.11 -10.00
C GLY A 227 3.52 -22.41 -8.78
N THR A 228 3.59 -21.08 -8.69
CA THR A 228 3.01 -20.32 -7.56
C THR A 228 1.56 -19.86 -7.77
N GLY A 229 1.03 -20.01 -8.99
CA GLY A 229 -0.28 -19.48 -9.39
C GLY A 229 -0.28 -17.99 -9.79
N PHE A 230 0.84 -17.27 -9.59
CA PHE A 230 0.98 -15.89 -10.08
C PHE A 230 1.54 -15.83 -11.51
N SER A 231 0.99 -14.91 -12.29
CA SER A 231 1.51 -14.48 -13.59
C SER A 231 1.24 -12.99 -13.76
N PHE A 232 2.19 -12.30 -14.39
CA PHE A 232 2.18 -10.84 -14.56
C PHE A 232 2.30 -10.43 -16.03
N HIS A 233 2.02 -11.35 -16.96
CA HIS A 233 1.92 -11.00 -18.36
C HIS A 233 0.67 -10.16 -18.63
N ASP A 234 0.82 -9.13 -19.48
CA ASP A 234 -0.25 -8.25 -19.96
C ASP A 234 -1.19 -8.93 -20.97
#